data_AF-A0A9D0QTM0-F1
#
_entry.id   AF-A0A9D0QTM0-F1
#
_cell.length_a   1.000
_cell.length_b   1.000
_cell.length_c   1.000
_cell.angle_alpha   90.00
_cell.angle_beta   90.00
_cell.angle_gamma   90.00
#
_symmetry.space_group_name_H-M   'P 1'
#
loop_
_entity.id
_entity.type
_entity.pdbx_description
1 polymer ?
#
loop_
_entity_poly.entity_id
_entity_poly.type
_entity_poly.pdbx_seq_one_letter_code
_entity_poly.pdbx_strand_id
1 'polypeptide(L)'
;MKRRDFVKQLGAGALVAGTVAAAGCSGQQQAAKNGVTGSAKSYHWKIVTTWPKNFPGMGTAVNKLVALIDEMSAGRLKIKVYGAG
;
A
#
# COMPACT_ATOMS: atom_id res chain seq x y z
N MET A 1 16.96 -34.27 -12.62
CA MET A 1 17.44 -33.48 -11.45
C MET A 1 16.28 -32.72 -10.80
N LYS A 2 15.86 -33.22 -9.63
CA LYS A 2 15.23 -32.59 -8.44
C LYS A 2 13.90 -31.82 -8.51
N ARG A 3 13.30 -31.56 -9.67
CA ARG A 3 11.97 -30.89 -9.72
C ARG A 3 10.79 -31.84 -9.50
N ARG A 4 11.01 -33.13 -9.81
CA ARG A 4 9.98 -34.18 -9.77
C ARG A 4 9.94 -34.94 -8.44
N ASP A 5 10.94 -34.76 -7.58
CA ASP A 5 11.02 -35.41 -6.27
C ASP A 5 10.16 -34.68 -5.21
N PHE A 6 10.05 -33.35 -5.31
CA PHE A 6 9.24 -32.54 -4.40
C PHE A 6 7.73 -32.80 -4.53
N VAL A 7 7.25 -33.03 -5.76
CA VAL A 7 5.82 -33.34 -6.01
C VAL A 7 5.47 -34.77 -5.57
N LYS A 8 6.42 -35.71 -5.62
CA LYS A 8 6.23 -37.07 -5.09
C LYS A 8 6.17 -37.11 -3.56
N GLN A 9 6.88 -36.22 -2.86
CA GLN A 9 6.88 -36.16 -1.39
C GLN A 9 5.60 -35.56 -0.79
N LEU A 10 4.88 -34.72 -1.56
CA LEU A 10 3.54 -34.24 -1.20
C LEU A 10 2.41 -35.15 -1.74
N GLY A 11 2.71 -36.00 -2.74
CA GLY A 11 1.71 -36.87 -3.38
C GLY A 11 1.63 -38.30 -2.87
N ALA A 12 2.60 -38.78 -2.06
CA ALA A 12 2.68 -40.19 -1.62
C ALA A 12 2.67 -40.37 -0.10
N GLY A 13 2.11 -39.43 0.66
CA GLY A 13 2.16 -39.44 2.14
C GLY A 13 0.86 -39.19 2.88
N ALA A 14 -0.30 -39.13 2.22
CA ALA A 14 -1.56 -38.74 2.86
C ALA A 14 -2.71 -39.74 2.67
N LEU A 15 -2.42 -41.05 2.61
CA LEU A 15 -3.46 -42.10 2.62
C LEU A 15 -3.17 -43.26 3.58
N VAL A 16 -2.38 -43.05 4.65
CA VAL A 16 -2.28 -44.04 5.73
C VAL A 16 -2.48 -43.36 7.08
N ALA A 17 -3.55 -43.78 7.75
CA ALA A 17 -3.87 -43.55 9.15
C ALA A 17 -4.18 -42.08 9.53
N GLY A 18 -5.47 -41.74 9.45
CA GLY A 18 -6.03 -40.70 10.30
C GLY A 18 -5.61 -40.92 11.76
N THR A 19 -5.42 -39.81 12.47
CA THR A 19 -4.92 -39.63 13.84
C THR A 19 -3.41 -39.49 14.02
N VAL A 20 -2.83 -38.35 13.63
CA VAL A 20 -2.04 -37.45 14.52
C VAL A 20 -2.01 -36.04 13.90
N ALA A 21 -2.89 -35.16 14.34
CA ALA A 21 -2.69 -33.70 14.32
C ALA A 21 -3.68 -33.05 15.31
N ALA A 22 -3.61 -33.47 16.57
CA ALA A 22 -4.13 -32.66 17.67
C ALA A 22 -3.09 -31.58 18.01
N ALA A 23 -3.60 -30.41 18.41
CA ALA A 23 -2.90 -29.24 18.95
C ALA A 23 -2.43 -28.17 17.94
N GLY A 24 -3.09 -27.00 18.03
CA GLY A 24 -2.39 -25.72 17.90
C GLY A 24 -2.64 -24.95 16.62
N CYS A 25 -3.81 -24.31 16.51
CA CYS A 25 -3.87 -22.83 16.51
C CYS A 25 -5.31 -22.39 16.26
N SER A 26 -6.05 -22.21 17.35
CA SER A 26 -6.85 -21.00 17.52
C SER A 26 -5.93 -19.80 17.30
N GLY A 27 -5.78 -19.36 16.05
CA GLY A 27 -4.77 -18.36 15.73
C GLY A 27 -4.93 -17.87 14.30
N GLN A 28 -5.06 -16.56 14.19
CA GLN A 28 -4.83 -15.80 12.97
C GLN A 28 -6.01 -15.74 11.98
N GLN A 29 -7.13 -15.25 12.52
CA GLN A 29 -7.80 -14.13 11.88
C GLN A 29 -6.85 -12.91 11.90
N GLN A 30 -5.77 -12.95 11.12
CA GLN A 30 -5.03 -11.75 10.78
C GLN A 30 -5.81 -11.05 9.68
N ALA A 31 -6.85 -10.35 10.10
CA ALA A 31 -7.17 -9.09 9.45
C ALA A 31 -5.85 -8.33 9.40
N ALA A 32 -5.31 -8.17 8.21
CA ALA A 32 -4.11 -7.41 7.96
C ALA A 32 -4.39 -5.96 8.34
N LYS A 33 -4.30 -5.66 9.64
CA LYS A 33 -4.07 -4.33 10.16
C LYS A 33 -2.62 -4.03 9.84
N ASN A 34 -2.36 -3.67 8.58
CA ASN A 34 -1.25 -2.81 8.24
C ASN A 34 -1.56 -1.42 8.83
N GLY A 35 -1.64 -1.35 10.16
CA GLY A 35 -1.52 -0.11 10.88
C GLY A 35 -0.08 0.32 10.66
N VAL A 36 0.11 1.41 9.93
CA VAL A 36 1.39 2.09 9.85
C VAL A 36 1.74 2.54 11.27
N THR A 37 2.44 1.68 12.01
CA THR A 37 2.97 1.97 13.34
C THR A 37 4.24 2.79 13.16
N GLY A 38 4.04 4.05 12.82
CA GLY A 38 5.07 5.06 12.77
C GLY A 38 4.39 6.39 12.98
N SER A 39 4.94 7.24 13.86
CA SER A 39 4.52 8.63 14.01
C SER A 39 4.18 9.20 12.64
N ALA A 40 2.95 9.69 12.48
CA ALA A 40 2.42 10.18 11.22
C ALA A 40 3.24 11.39 10.77
N LYS A 41 4.33 11.13 10.02
CA LYS A 41 5.24 12.16 9.54
C LYS A 41 4.46 13.14 8.66
N SER A 42 4.53 14.41 9.02
CA SER A 42 3.96 15.50 8.23
C SER A 42 5.01 16.00 7.25
N TYR A 43 4.62 16.15 6.00
CA TYR A 43 5.47 16.57 4.90
C TYR A 43 4.94 17.85 4.29
N HIS A 44 5.86 18.76 3.95
CA HIS A 44 5.55 20.01 3.28
C HIS A 44 6.30 20.06 1.96
N TRP A 45 5.57 19.95 0.86
CA TRP A 45 6.15 19.96 -0.49
C TRP A 45 5.78 21.23 -1.24
N LYS A 46 6.63 21.57 -2.20
CA LYS A 46 6.41 22.67 -3.12
C LYS A 46 6.40 22.08 -4.53
N ILE A 47 5.37 22.41 -5.30
CA ILE A 47 5.30 22.08 -6.73
C ILE A 47 5.38 23.39 -7.49
N VAL A 48 6.25 23.42 -8.50
CA VAL A 48 6.35 24.52 -9.46
C VAL A 48 5.79 24.02 -10.79
N THR A 49 4.89 24.79 -11.38
CA THR A 49 4.28 24.47 -12.66
C THR A 49 4.81 25.40 -13.75
N THR A 50 4.93 24.91 -14.98
CA THR A 50 5.31 25.72 -16.15
C THR A 50 4.22 26.69 -16.62
N TRP A 51 3.01 26.56 -16.07
CA TRP A 51 1.86 27.39 -16.38
C TRP A 51 1.65 28.47 -15.30
N PRO A 52 1.07 29.63 -15.64
CA PRO A 52 0.66 30.62 -14.65
C PRO A 52 -0.33 30.04 -13.62
N LYS A 53 -0.40 30.69 -12.45
CA LYS A 53 -1.35 30.29 -11.41
C LYS A 53 -2.79 30.35 -11.96
N ASN A 54 -3.56 29.28 -11.73
CA ASN A 54 -4.94 29.14 -12.21
C ASN A 54 -5.13 29.16 -13.73
N PHE A 55 -4.09 28.81 -14.51
CA PHE A 55 -4.23 28.64 -15.95
C PHE A 55 -5.34 27.60 -16.30
N PRO A 56 -6.29 27.91 -17.20
CA PRO A 56 -7.38 27.01 -17.55
C PRO A 56 -6.86 25.65 -18.04
N GLY A 57 -7.50 24.57 -17.57
CA GLY A 57 -7.04 23.22 -17.86
C GLY A 57 -5.89 22.82 -16.94
N MET A 58 -4.65 23.11 -17.33
CA MET A 58 -3.46 22.57 -16.67
C MET A 58 -3.21 23.14 -15.26
N GLY A 59 -3.30 24.46 -15.07
CA GLY A 59 -3.11 25.09 -13.75
C GLY A 59 -4.21 24.70 -12.77
N THR A 60 -5.45 24.55 -13.25
CA THR A 60 -6.58 24.09 -12.44
C THR A 60 -6.51 22.59 -12.09
N ALA A 61 -5.94 21.76 -12.96
CA ALA A 61 -5.78 20.33 -12.69
C ALA A 61 -4.80 20.07 -11.54
N VAL A 62 -3.72 20.87 -11.45
CA VAL A 62 -2.76 20.77 -10.34
C VAL A 62 -3.41 21.12 -9.00
N ASN A 63 -4.30 22.12 -8.96
CA ASN A 63 -5.05 22.43 -7.74
C ASN A 63 -5.94 21.25 -7.29
N LYS A 64 -6.62 20.59 -8.24
CA LYS A 64 -7.43 19.39 -7.96
C LYS A 64 -6.57 18.24 -7.44
N LEU A 65 -5.40 18.02 -8.06
CA LEU A 65 -4.44 17.00 -7.61
C LEU A 65 -4.00 17.25 -6.16
N VAL A 66 -3.67 18.48 -5.80
CA VAL A 66 -3.25 18.83 -4.43
C VAL A 66 -4.38 18.58 -3.43
N ALA A 67 -5.63 18.92 -3.76
CA ALA A 67 -6.77 18.64 -2.90
C ALA A 67 -6.94 17.13 -2.66
N LEU A 68 -6.85 16.31 -3.71
CA LEU A 68 -6.93 14.85 -3.59
C LEU A 68 -5.81 14.29 -2.73
N ILE A 69 -4.59 14.81 -2.87
CA ILE A 69 -3.45 14.39 -2.06
C ILE A 69 -3.66 14.77 -0.58
N ASP A 70 -4.21 15.95 -0.30
CA ASP A 70 -4.51 16.37 1.07
C ASP A 70 -5.53 15.43 1.73
N GLU A 71 -6.60 15.09 1.01
CA GLU A 71 -7.64 14.15 1.47
C GLU A 71 -7.07 12.74 1.69
N MET A 72 -6.36 12.18 0.71
CA MET A 72 -5.77 10.83 0.80
C MET A 72 -4.69 10.74 1.88
N SER A 73 -3.96 11.83 2.12
CA SER A 73 -2.92 11.88 3.15
C SER A 73 -3.47 12.19 4.54
N ALA A 74 -4.78 12.45 4.69
CA ALA A 74 -5.39 12.93 5.92
C ALA A 74 -4.69 14.19 6.46
N GLY A 75 -4.35 15.12 5.57
CA GLY A 75 -3.68 16.38 5.91
C GLY A 75 -2.19 16.27 6.22
N ARG A 76 -1.60 15.07 6.15
CA ARG A 76 -0.17 14.86 6.46
C ARG A 76 0.76 15.38 5.38
N LEU A 77 0.31 15.47 4.13
CA LEU A 77 1.11 15.98 3.03
C LEU A 77 0.52 17.31 2.55
N LYS A 78 1.11 18.42 3.01
CA LYS A 78 0.73 19.76 2.58
C LYS A 78 1.56 20.19 1.38
N ILE A 79 0.89 20.55 0.29
CA ILE A 79 1.54 20.95 -0.95
C ILE A 79 1.19 22.41 -1.27
N LYS A 80 2.21 23.22 -1.54
CA LYS A 80 2.05 24.59 -2.05
C LYS A 80 2.39 24.64 -3.54
N VAL A 81 1.45 25.15 -4.34
CA VAL A 81 1.59 25.30 -5.79
C VAL A 81 2.12 26.69 -6.12
N TYR A 82 3.17 26.72 -6.93
CA TYR A 82 3.76 27.92 -7.51
C TYR A 82 3.56 27.88 -9.03
N GLY A 83 2.96 28.93 -9.58
CA GLY A 83 2.86 29.11 -11.03
C GLY A 83 4.17 29.61 -11.61
N ALA A 84 4.31 29.52 -12.93
CA ALA A 84 5.34 30.25 -13.66
C ALA A 84 5.00 31.75 -13.64
N GLY A 85 5.96 32.58 -13.23
CA GLY A 85 5.81 34.02 -13.07
C GLY A 85 5.94 34.49 -11.63
#